data_AF-A0A0G0CLP0-F1
#
_entry.id   AF-A0A0G0CLP0-F1
#
_cell.length_a   1.000
_cell.length_b   1.000
_cell.length_c   1.000
_cell.angle_alpha   90.00
_cell.angle_beta   90.00
_cell.angle_gamma   90.00
#
_symmetry.space_group_name_H-M   'P 1'
#
loop_
_entity.id
_entity.type
_entity.pdbx_description
1 polymer ?
#
loop_
_entity_poly.entity_id
_entity_poly.type
_entity_poly.pdbx_seq_one_letter_code
_entity_poly.pdbx_strand_id
1 'polypeptide(L)'
;MEYNEERDTYSATINTPSVKGVYTTTIQTVSKDKLSQLAITMTLKVDPYGYVYTKFFGNEIRISGAKVSLYKKVDGKEVLWQPSDTQTNPQTTGKTGEYHFFIDPGEYKIVVEAKWYSEKTSDWFTVETNILQTNVQMQLNPLILYSSIAIFISISFTVFYFISRKKQQI
;
A
#
# COMPACT_ATOMS: atom_id res chain seq x y z
N MET A 1 -29.19 -9.82 8.26
CA MET A 1 -29.92 -10.48 7.16
C MET A 1 -31.26 -9.81 7.08
N GLU A 2 -31.68 -9.46 5.88
CA GLU A 2 -32.90 -8.70 5.61
C GLU A 2 -33.70 -9.46 4.55
N TYR A 3 -35.02 -9.54 4.73
CA TYR A 3 -35.93 -10.15 3.79
C TYR A 3 -36.70 -9.06 3.06
N ASN A 4 -36.71 -9.11 1.73
CA ASN A 4 -37.47 -8.21 0.89
C ASN A 4 -38.71 -8.94 0.37
N GLU A 5 -39.89 -8.57 0.88
CA GLU A 5 -41.18 -9.21 0.54
C GLU A 5 -41.61 -8.99 -0.90
N GLU A 6 -41.28 -7.82 -1.49
CA GLU A 6 -41.67 -7.50 -2.88
C GLU A 6 -40.90 -8.32 -3.91
N ARG A 7 -39.67 -8.73 -3.59
CA ARG A 7 -38.77 -9.46 -4.49
C ARG A 7 -38.56 -10.92 -4.10
N ASP A 8 -39.09 -11.34 -2.95
CA ASP A 8 -38.86 -12.67 -2.35
C ASP A 8 -37.36 -13.00 -2.24
N THR A 9 -36.56 -12.05 -1.74
CA THR A 9 -35.10 -12.19 -1.63
C THR A 9 -34.60 -11.94 -0.22
N TYR A 10 -33.65 -12.78 0.24
CA TYR A 10 -32.87 -12.52 1.44
C TYR A 10 -31.51 -11.90 1.09
N SER A 11 -31.10 -10.87 1.83
CA SER A 11 -29.80 -10.21 1.70
C SER A 11 -29.03 -10.23 3.02
N ALA A 12 -27.70 -10.41 2.96
CA ALA A 12 -26.82 -10.35 4.11
C ALA A 12 -25.46 -9.77 3.73
N THR A 13 -24.88 -8.99 4.63
CA THR A 13 -23.51 -8.45 4.49
C THR A 13 -22.53 -9.34 5.23
N ILE A 14 -21.48 -9.78 4.54
CA ILE A 14 -20.38 -10.56 5.12
C ILE A 14 -19.13 -9.68 5.10
N ASN A 15 -18.55 -9.43 6.29
CA ASN A 15 -17.29 -8.72 6.40
C ASN A 15 -16.12 -9.66 6.12
N THR A 16 -15.18 -9.24 5.28
CA THR A 16 -13.99 -10.03 4.97
C THR A 16 -12.97 -10.00 6.11
N PRO A 17 -12.17 -11.06 6.32
CA PRO A 17 -11.02 -11.00 7.20
C PRO A 17 -10.05 -9.88 6.80
N SER A 18 -9.39 -9.26 7.78
CA SER A 18 -8.37 -8.23 7.54
C SER A 18 -7.06 -8.81 6.99
N VAL A 19 -6.90 -10.13 7.01
CA VAL A 19 -5.70 -10.84 6.60
C VAL A 19 -5.85 -11.25 5.13
N LYS A 20 -4.79 -11.04 4.35
CA LYS A 20 -4.73 -11.49 2.95
C LYS A 20 -4.89 -13.01 2.87
N GLY A 21 -5.65 -13.48 1.90
CA GLY A 21 -5.82 -14.92 1.73
C GLY A 21 -6.98 -15.32 0.83
N VAL A 22 -7.02 -16.62 0.54
CA VAL A 22 -8.15 -17.26 -0.11
C VAL A 22 -8.99 -17.91 0.99
N TYR A 23 -10.26 -17.55 1.04
CA TYR A 23 -11.21 -18.03 2.03
C TYR A 23 -12.30 -18.82 1.33
N THR A 24 -12.61 -19.99 1.87
CA THR A 24 -13.80 -20.73 1.47
C THR A 24 -14.98 -20.18 2.25
N THR A 25 -15.97 -19.66 1.55
CA THR A 25 -17.21 -19.17 2.13
C THR A 25 -18.35 -20.10 1.75
N THR A 26 -19.06 -20.62 2.74
CA THR A 26 -20.24 -21.46 2.54
C THR A 26 -21.47 -20.71 3.03
N ILE A 27 -22.43 -20.52 2.15
CA ILE A 27 -23.77 -20.01 2.49
C ILE A 27 -24.69 -21.22 2.55
N GLN A 28 -25.31 -21.46 3.70
CA GLN A 28 -26.23 -22.58 3.91
C GLN A 28 -27.62 -22.05 4.26
N THR A 29 -28.64 -22.59 3.61
CA THR A 29 -30.05 -22.40 3.96
C THR A 29 -30.62 -23.72 4.46
N VAL A 30 -31.36 -23.66 5.57
CA VAL A 30 -32.04 -24.81 6.16
C VAL A 30 -33.51 -24.45 6.35
N SER A 31 -34.41 -25.28 5.81
CA SER A 31 -35.85 -25.10 6.01
C SER A 31 -36.23 -25.27 7.50
N LYS A 32 -37.36 -24.69 7.90
CA LYS A 32 -37.83 -24.73 9.29
C LYS A 32 -38.04 -26.15 9.82
N ASP A 33 -38.43 -27.08 8.96
CA ASP A 33 -38.59 -28.51 9.24
C ASP A 33 -37.27 -29.31 9.18
N LYS A 34 -36.16 -28.66 8.80
CA LYS A 34 -34.81 -29.23 8.60
C LYS A 34 -34.72 -30.31 7.51
N LEU A 35 -35.76 -30.50 6.71
CA LEU A 35 -35.82 -31.54 5.67
C LEU A 35 -35.13 -31.09 4.37
N SER A 36 -35.06 -29.78 4.12
CA SER A 36 -34.42 -29.22 2.92
C SER A 36 -33.21 -28.37 3.32
N GLN A 37 -32.05 -28.70 2.74
CA GLN A 37 -30.80 -27.98 2.94
C GLN A 37 -30.16 -27.69 1.59
N LEU A 38 -29.75 -26.44 1.40
CA LEU A 38 -28.93 -26.03 0.25
C LEU A 38 -27.68 -25.37 0.80
N ALA A 39 -26.52 -25.78 0.30
CA ALA A 39 -25.24 -25.15 0.59
C ALA A 39 -24.59 -24.73 -0.72
N ILE A 40 -24.20 -23.47 -0.79
CA ILE A 40 -23.40 -22.92 -1.89
C ILE A 40 -22.04 -22.58 -1.32
N THR A 41 -21.01 -23.20 -1.89
CA THR A 41 -19.62 -22.90 -1.54
C THR A 41 -19.00 -22.04 -2.62
N MET A 42 -18.36 -20.95 -2.21
CA MET A 42 -17.65 -20.03 -3.08
C MET A 42 -16.25 -19.73 -2.54
N THR A 43 -15.37 -19.36 -3.45
CA THR A 43 -14.01 -18.93 -3.12
C THR A 43 -13.96 -17.41 -3.06
N LEU A 44 -13.73 -16.86 -1.87
CA LEU A 44 -13.51 -15.45 -1.64
C LEU A 44 -12.00 -15.16 -1.61
N LYS A 45 -11.51 -14.42 -2.61
CA LYS A 45 -10.12 -13.95 -2.62
C LYS A 45 -10.06 -12.57 -1.96
N VAL A 46 -9.47 -12.50 -0.77
CA VAL A 46 -9.12 -11.23 -0.12
C VAL A 46 -7.77 -10.82 -0.68
N ASP A 47 -7.82 -9.95 -1.68
CA ASP A 47 -6.68 -9.56 -2.49
C ASP A 47 -5.66 -8.73 -1.69
N PRO A 48 -4.35 -9.01 -1.80
CA PRO A 48 -3.33 -8.22 -1.16
C PRO A 48 -3.14 -6.91 -1.93
N TYR A 49 -3.30 -5.79 -1.23
CA TYR A 49 -2.74 -4.52 -1.69
C TYR A 49 -1.23 -4.66 -1.93
N GLY A 50 -0.71 -3.92 -2.90
CA GLY A 50 0.73 -3.72 -2.99
C GLY A 50 1.20 -2.93 -1.77
N TYR A 51 2.43 -3.15 -1.31
CA TYR A 51 2.99 -2.34 -0.23
C TYR A 51 4.42 -1.89 -0.50
N VAL A 52 4.77 -0.75 0.09
CA VAL A 52 6.12 -0.19 0.08
C VAL A 52 6.84 -0.57 1.36
N TYR A 53 8.06 -1.06 1.23
CA TYR A 53 8.85 -1.54 2.36
C TYR A 53 10.34 -1.32 2.17
N THR A 54 11.11 -1.45 3.24
CA THR A 54 12.57 -1.60 3.20
C THR A 54 12.98 -2.87 3.93
N LYS A 55 14.18 -3.38 3.66
CA LYS A 55 14.77 -4.47 4.44
C LYS A 55 15.78 -3.91 5.43
N PHE A 56 15.60 -4.22 6.71
CA PHE A 56 16.54 -3.88 7.77
C PHE A 56 16.81 -5.12 8.62
N PHE A 57 18.08 -5.54 8.68
CA PHE A 57 18.50 -6.81 9.32
C PHE A 57 17.65 -8.03 8.88
N GLY A 58 17.36 -8.13 7.58
CA GLY A 58 16.59 -9.25 7.02
C GLY A 58 15.07 -9.15 7.20
N ASN A 59 14.57 -8.23 8.03
CA ASN A 59 13.14 -8.02 8.24
C ASN A 59 12.58 -6.96 7.30
N GLU A 60 11.34 -7.17 6.82
CA GLU A 60 10.61 -6.14 6.07
C GLU A 60 9.98 -5.13 7.02
N ILE A 61 10.31 -3.85 6.82
CA ILE A 61 9.71 -2.73 7.54
C ILE A 61 8.83 -1.96 6.56
N ARG A 62 7.54 -1.81 6.88
CA ARG A 62 6.58 -1.05 6.07
C ARG A 62 6.93 0.43 6.09
N ILE A 63 6.86 1.07 4.92
CA ILE A 63 7.14 2.51 4.77
C ILE A 63 5.80 3.25 4.66
N SER A 64 5.49 4.02 5.70
CA SER A 64 4.38 4.98 5.69
C SER A 64 4.82 6.30 5.05
N GLY A 65 3.89 6.99 4.38
CA GLY A 65 4.14 8.27 3.73
C GLY A 65 4.93 8.18 2.43
N ALA A 66 5.05 6.99 1.83
CA ALA A 66 5.61 6.83 0.49
C ALA A 66 4.59 7.32 -0.56
N LYS A 67 5.04 8.15 -1.50
CA LYS A 67 4.27 8.61 -2.64
C LYS A 67 4.45 7.60 -3.78
N VAL A 68 3.38 6.89 -4.13
CA VAL A 68 3.34 5.89 -5.19
C VAL A 68 2.62 6.50 -6.39
N SER A 69 3.33 6.61 -7.51
CA SER A 69 2.82 7.17 -8.75
C SER A 69 2.75 6.08 -9.82
N LEU A 70 1.61 5.97 -10.49
CA LEU A 70 1.43 5.03 -11.60
C LEU A 70 1.49 5.77 -12.94
N TYR A 71 2.29 5.27 -13.87
CA TYR A 71 2.42 5.80 -15.22
C TYR A 71 1.94 4.77 -16.24
N LYS A 72 1.38 5.27 -17.35
CA LYS A 72 1.02 4.49 -18.53
C LYS A 72 1.62 5.12 -19.79
N LYS A 73 1.64 4.36 -20.88
CA LYS A 73 1.93 4.92 -22.21
C LYS A 73 0.64 5.37 -22.86
N VAL A 74 0.65 6.58 -23.42
CA VAL A 74 -0.38 7.11 -24.34
C VAL A 74 0.35 7.66 -25.54
N ASP A 75 0.05 7.13 -26.74
CA ASP A 75 0.70 7.52 -27.99
C ASP A 75 2.24 7.47 -27.92
N GLY A 76 2.78 6.45 -27.25
CA GLY A 76 4.21 6.26 -27.05
C GLY A 76 4.86 7.18 -26.01
N LYS A 77 4.10 8.09 -25.39
CA LYS A 77 4.59 8.98 -24.33
C LYS A 77 4.23 8.45 -22.95
N GLU A 78 5.16 8.62 -22.02
CA GLU A 78 4.91 8.36 -20.61
C GLU A 78 4.04 9.47 -20.01
N VAL A 79 2.91 9.08 -19.42
CA VAL A 79 1.98 10.00 -18.75
C VAL A 79 1.56 9.43 -17.40
N LEU A 80 1.35 10.32 -16.43
CA LEU A 80 0.77 9.92 -15.14
C LEU A 80 -0.65 9.41 -15.38
N TRP A 81 -0.92 8.17 -14.97
CA TRP A 81 -2.23 7.55 -15.15
C TRP A 81 -3.31 8.35 -14.42
N GLN A 82 -4.42 8.64 -15.09
CA GLN A 82 -5.53 9.38 -14.50
C GLN A 82 -6.65 8.39 -14.15
N PRO A 83 -7.05 8.30 -12.86
CA PRO A 83 -8.19 7.48 -12.45
C PRO A 83 -9.49 8.05 -13.00
N SER A 84 -10.41 7.17 -13.42
CA SER A 84 -11.80 7.53 -13.77
C SER A 84 -12.69 7.74 -12.54
N ASP A 85 -12.28 7.17 -11.41
CA ASP A 85 -13.10 7.03 -10.20
C ASP A 85 -12.56 7.92 -9.07
N THR A 86 -13.05 7.73 -7.84
CA THR A 86 -12.62 8.49 -6.65
C THR A 86 -11.19 8.18 -6.18
N GLN A 87 -10.44 7.31 -6.89
CA GLN A 87 -9.05 7.05 -6.57
C GLN A 87 -8.18 8.26 -6.92
N THR A 88 -7.04 8.40 -6.25
CA THR A 88 -6.04 9.43 -6.58
C THR A 88 -4.79 8.80 -7.17
N ASN A 89 -4.09 9.56 -8.01
CA ASN A 89 -2.73 9.26 -8.44
C ASN A 89 -1.94 10.57 -8.46
N PRO A 90 -0.87 10.71 -7.66
CA PRO A 90 -0.25 9.70 -6.79
C PRO A 90 -1.10 9.29 -5.57
N GLN A 91 -0.76 8.13 -4.98
CA GLN A 91 -1.26 7.70 -3.67
C GLN A 91 -0.18 7.84 -2.61
N THR A 92 -0.57 8.17 -1.37
CA THR A 92 0.35 8.20 -0.22
C THR A 92 0.07 7.02 0.69
N THR A 93 1.08 6.21 1.01
CA THR A 93 0.90 5.01 1.84
C THR A 93 0.57 5.33 3.30
N GLY A 94 -0.36 4.57 3.87
CA GLY A 94 -0.73 4.65 5.28
C GLY A 94 0.27 3.96 6.21
N LYS A 95 -0.13 3.69 7.46
CA LYS A 95 0.71 3.02 8.48
C LYS A 95 1.15 1.61 8.07
N THR A 96 0.35 0.92 7.27
CA THR A 96 0.61 -0.43 6.77
C THR A 96 1.51 -0.46 5.54
N GLY A 97 1.85 0.71 4.97
CA GLY A 97 2.65 0.83 3.75
C GLY A 97 1.90 0.44 2.47
N GLU A 98 0.60 0.19 2.56
CA GLU A 98 -0.23 -0.33 1.47
C GLU A 98 -0.67 0.76 0.48
N TYR A 99 -0.88 0.35 -0.77
CA TYR A 99 -1.45 1.13 -1.86
C TYR A 99 -2.19 0.20 -2.84
N HIS A 100 -3.10 0.75 -3.64
CA HIS A 100 -3.85 -0.05 -4.61
C HIS A 100 -4.35 0.80 -5.77
N PHE A 101 -4.21 0.29 -6.99
CA PHE A 101 -4.77 0.91 -8.18
C PHE A 101 -5.75 -0.05 -8.85
N PHE A 102 -6.97 0.41 -9.09
CA PHE A 102 -7.92 -0.23 -9.98
C PHE A 102 -7.73 0.37 -11.36
N ILE A 103 -7.23 -0.44 -12.30
CA ILE A 103 -6.79 0.01 -13.62
C ILE A 103 -7.30 -0.95 -14.68
N ASP A 104 -7.39 -0.51 -15.92
CA ASP A 104 -7.63 -1.43 -17.03
C ASP A 104 -6.36 -2.25 -17.35
N PRO A 105 -6.49 -3.47 -17.89
CA PRO A 105 -5.34 -4.22 -18.39
C PRO A 105 -4.50 -3.40 -19.38
N GLY A 106 -3.18 -3.48 -19.26
CA GLY A 106 -2.28 -2.66 -20.06
C GLY A 106 -0.84 -2.62 -19.54
N GLU A 107 -0.01 -1.77 -20.15
CA GLU A 107 1.39 -1.60 -19.80
C GLU A 107 1.59 -0.39 -18.87
N TYR A 108 2.22 -0.63 -17.72
CA TYR A 108 2.36 0.35 -16.64
C TYR A 108 3.78 0.38 -16.08
N LYS A 109 4.08 1.47 -15.38
CA LYS A 109 5.31 1.67 -14.61
C LYS A 109 4.99 2.35 -13.28
N ILE A 110 5.65 1.92 -12.21
CA ILE A 110 5.48 2.50 -10.88
C ILE A 110 6.73 3.33 -10.54
N VAL A 111 6.50 4.51 -9.99
CA VAL A 111 7.54 5.35 -9.38
C VAL A 111 7.19 5.57 -7.92
N VAL A 112 8.12 5.25 -7.02
CA VAL A 112 7.93 5.41 -5.58
C VAL A 112 8.98 6.34 -5.00
N GLU A 113 8.50 7.34 -4.26
CA GLU A 113 9.32 8.31 -3.54
C GLU A 113 8.98 8.24 -2.06
N ALA A 114 10.00 8.25 -1.19
CA ALA A 114 9.80 8.29 0.25
C ALA A 114 10.94 9.05 0.92
N LYS A 115 10.63 9.75 2.02
CA LYS A 115 11.64 10.48 2.80
C LYS A 115 12.72 9.50 3.29
N TRP A 116 13.99 9.88 3.14
CA TRP A 116 15.18 9.07 3.49
C TRP A 116 15.54 7.94 2.52
N TYR A 117 14.75 7.72 1.47
CA TYR A 117 14.99 6.66 0.50
C TYR A 117 15.35 7.23 -0.87
N SER A 118 16.07 6.44 -1.65
CA SER A 118 16.28 6.73 -3.08
C SER A 118 14.99 6.45 -3.83
N GLU A 119 14.64 7.30 -4.80
CA GLU A 119 13.51 7.04 -5.69
C GLU A 119 13.66 5.67 -6.35
N LYS A 120 12.56 4.93 -6.40
CA LYS A 120 12.50 3.62 -7.05
C LYS A 120 11.52 3.67 -8.22
N THR A 121 12.06 3.50 -9.42
CA THR A 121 11.28 3.32 -10.64
C THR A 121 11.33 1.85 -11.05
N SER A 122 10.18 1.26 -11.37
CA SER A 122 10.10 -0.10 -11.93
C SER A 122 10.46 -0.09 -13.41
N ASP A 123 10.76 -1.26 -13.96
CA ASP A 123 10.64 -1.48 -15.40
C ASP A 123 9.16 -1.37 -15.83
N TRP A 124 8.91 -1.26 -17.13
CA TRP A 124 7.55 -1.39 -17.66
C TRP A 124 7.09 -2.85 -17.54
N PHE A 125 5.85 -3.05 -17.09
CA PHE A 125 5.26 -4.37 -16.96
C PHE A 125 3.81 -4.38 -17.43
N THR A 126 3.35 -5.56 -17.86
CA THR A 126 1.97 -5.76 -18.29
C THR A 126 1.13 -6.19 -17.09
N VAL A 127 -0.03 -5.53 -16.92
CA VAL A 127 -1.06 -5.90 -15.96
C VAL A 127 -2.21 -6.53 -16.75
N GLU A 128 -2.52 -7.78 -16.44
CA GLU A 128 -3.56 -8.57 -17.14
C GLU A 128 -4.94 -8.47 -16.47
N THR A 129 -4.98 -8.02 -15.21
CA THR A 129 -6.19 -7.90 -14.40
C THR A 129 -6.50 -6.45 -14.09
N ASN A 130 -7.60 -6.20 -13.38
CA ASN A 130 -7.99 -4.84 -13.05
C ASN A 130 -7.34 -4.29 -11.76
N ILE A 131 -6.36 -5.01 -11.19
CA ILE A 131 -5.78 -4.67 -9.88
C ILE A 131 -4.26 -4.79 -9.93
N LEU A 132 -3.58 -3.73 -9.48
CA LEU A 132 -2.13 -3.70 -9.33
C LEU A 132 -1.72 -4.01 -7.88
N GLN A 133 -0.86 -5.02 -7.69
CA GLN A 133 -0.50 -5.58 -6.36
C GLN A 133 1.01 -5.68 -6.11
N THR A 134 1.82 -4.84 -6.75
CA THR A 134 3.28 -4.98 -6.71
C THR A 134 3.86 -4.54 -5.35
N ASN A 135 4.73 -5.35 -4.75
CA ASN A 135 5.47 -4.92 -3.57
C ASN A 135 6.74 -4.20 -3.99
N VAL A 136 6.99 -3.01 -3.41
CA VAL A 136 8.14 -2.18 -3.79
C VAL A 136 9.12 -2.08 -2.64
N GLN A 137 10.30 -2.68 -2.82
CA GLN A 137 11.42 -2.54 -1.89
C GLN A 137 12.19 -1.25 -2.20
N MET A 138 12.25 -0.35 -1.21
CA MET A 138 13.03 0.88 -1.24
C MET A 138 14.42 0.65 -0.61
N GLN A 139 15.40 1.45 -1.03
CA GLN A 139 16.73 1.49 -0.45
C GLN A 139 16.97 2.84 0.22
N LEU A 140 17.56 2.83 1.41
CA LEU A 140 17.94 4.06 2.10
C LEU A 140 18.91 4.85 1.22
N ASN A 141 18.72 6.17 1.16
CA ASN A 141 19.63 7.05 0.46
C ASN A 141 20.81 7.40 1.38
N PRO A 142 22.04 6.92 1.09
CA PRO A 142 23.19 7.14 1.96
C PRO A 142 23.55 8.63 2.07
N LEU A 143 23.35 9.42 1.01
CA LEU A 143 23.68 10.85 1.03
C LEU A 143 22.83 11.61 2.05
N ILE A 144 21.52 11.33 2.07
CA ILE A 144 20.58 11.96 3.01
C ILE A 144 20.90 11.52 4.45
N LEU A 145 21.31 10.26 4.63
CA LEU A 145 21.71 9.74 5.94
C LEU A 145 22.96 10.46 6.47
N TYR A 146 24.03 10.53 5.66
CA TYR A 146 25.28 11.17 6.07
C TYR A 146 25.14 12.68 6.30
N SER A 147 24.38 13.39 5.45
CA SER A 147 24.15 14.82 5.64
C SER A 147 23.44 15.10 6.96
N SER A 148 22.50 14.24 7.36
CA SER A 148 21.76 14.38 8.62
C SER A 148 22.67 14.17 9.82
N ILE A 149 23.51 13.13 9.79
CA ILE A 149 24.49 12.86 10.85
C ILE A 149 25.49 14.02 10.98
N ALA A 150 26.00 14.55 9.85
CA ALA A 150 26.91 15.67 9.84
C ALA A 150 26.30 16.94 10.45
N ILE A 151 25.03 17.23 10.15
CA ILE A 151 24.30 18.35 10.76
C ILE A 151 24.20 18.17 12.28
N PHE A 152 23.82 16.98 12.77
CA PHE A 152 23.77 16.70 14.20
C PHE A 152 25.12 16.89 14.89
N ILE A 153 26.21 16.38 14.30
CA ILE A 153 27.57 16.54 14.83
C ILE A 153 27.95 18.03 14.88
N SER A 154 27.65 18.80 13.83
CA SER A 154 27.95 20.24 13.78
C SER A 154 27.19 21.04 14.86
N ILE A 155 25.91 20.72 15.09
CA ILE A 155 25.09 21.35 16.14
C ILE A 155 25.64 20.99 17.52
N SER A 156 25.93 19.71 17.78
CA SER A 156 26.53 19.26 19.03
C SER A 156 27.87 19.94 19.31
N PHE A 157 28.74 20.08 18.30
CA PHE A 157 30.03 20.75 18.45
C PHE A 157 29.87 22.24 18.74
N THR A 158 28.93 22.92 18.06
CA THR A 158 28.64 24.33 18.29
C THR A 158 28.09 24.58 19.69
N VAL A 159 27.18 23.73 20.17
CA VAL A 159 26.62 23.80 21.54
C VAL A 159 27.72 23.55 22.57
N PHE A 160 28.55 22.52 22.36
CA PHE A 160 29.67 22.23 23.26
C PHE A 160 30.66 23.39 23.33
N TYR A 161 31.03 23.97 22.19
CA TYR A 161 31.87 25.16 22.12
C TYR A 161 31.29 26.31 22.94
N PHE A 162 29.98 26.59 22.79
CA PHE A 162 29.31 27.66 23.51
C PHE A 162 29.26 27.43 25.03
N ILE A 163 28.98 26.19 25.47
CA ILE A 163 29.00 25.81 26.88
C ILE A 163 30.42 25.91 27.46
N SER A 164 31.42 25.44 26.73
CA SER A 164 32.82 25.48 27.16
C SER A 164 33.34 26.91 27.32
N ARG A 165 32.97 27.83 26.42
CA ARG A 165 33.27 29.26 26.54
C ARG A 165 32.61 29.90 27.76
N LYS A 166 31.34 29.58 28.02
CA LYS A 166 30.61 30.14 29.16
C LYS A 166 31.20 29.73 30.53
N LYS A 167 31.81 28.53 30.62
CA LYS A 167 32.52 28.07 31.82
C LYS A 167 33.86 28.76 32.06
N GLN A 168 34.47 29.37 31.06
CA GLN A 168 35.75 30.09 31.19
C GLN A 168 35.59 31.57 31.61
N GLN A 169 34.36 32.06 31.75
CA GLN A 169 34.04 33.45 32.13
C GLN A 169 33.46 33.59 33.56
N ILE A 170 33.59 32.57 34.40
CA ILE A 170 33.21 32.55 35.83
C ILE A 170 34.47 32.20 36.62
#